data_AF-A0A6B3IEN1-F1
#
_entry.id   AF-A0A6B3IEN1-F1
#
_cell.length_a   1.000
_cell.length_b   1.000
_cell.length_c   1.000
_cell.angle_alpha   90.00
_cell.angle_beta   90.00
_cell.angle_gamma   90.00
#
_symmetry.space_group_name_H-M   'P 1'
#
loop_
_entity.id
_entity.type
_entity.pdbx_description
1 polymer ?
#
loop_
_entity_poly.entity_id
_entity_poly.type
_entity_poly.pdbx_seq_one_letter_code
_entity_poly.pdbx_strand_id
1 'polypeptide(L)'
;KVNANIGNSAVTSSIEEEVDKMTWATKWGADTVMDLSTGRNIHTTREWVLRNSPVPIGTVPLYQALEKVDGRAEELTWEIYKDTV
;
A
#
# COMPACT_ATOMS: atom_id res chain seq x y z
N LYS A 1 -7.95 17.40 9.07
CA LYS A 1 -8.03 15.97 8.72
C LYS A 1 -6.63 15.38 8.85
N VAL A 2 -6.47 14.13 9.30
CA VAL A 2 -5.17 13.48 9.57
C VAL A 2 -5.07 12.17 8.79
N ASN A 3 -3.90 11.91 8.21
CA ASN A 3 -3.60 10.68 7.49
C ASN A 3 -2.68 9.77 8.31
N ALA A 4 -2.92 8.45 8.29
CA ALA A 4 -1.99 7.46 8.83
C ALA A 4 -1.35 6.64 7.70
N ASN A 5 -0.03 6.46 7.76
CA ASN A 5 0.69 5.60 6.82
C ASN A 5 0.85 4.20 7.43
N ILE A 6 0.47 3.19 6.66
CA ILE A 6 0.72 1.78 6.94
C ILE A 6 1.48 1.18 5.76
N GLY A 7 1.83 -0.10 5.84
CA GLY A 7 2.45 -0.82 4.73
C GLY A 7 3.42 -1.89 5.20
N ASN A 8 3.39 -3.01 4.48
CA ASN A 8 4.38 -4.07 4.60
C ASN A 8 5.71 -3.60 4.00
N SER A 9 6.83 -4.09 4.57
CA SER A 9 8.13 -3.95 3.92
C SER A 9 8.66 -5.32 3.51
N ALA A 10 9.60 -5.34 2.57
CA ALA A 10 10.30 -6.56 2.13
C ALA A 10 10.92 -7.41 3.27
N VAL A 11 11.04 -6.84 4.48
CA VAL A 11 11.67 -7.45 5.65
C VAL A 11 10.67 -7.84 6.73
N THR A 12 9.47 -7.25 6.77
CA THR A 12 8.52 -7.39 7.89
C THR A 12 7.07 -7.11 7.50
N SER A 13 6.15 -7.75 8.23
CA SER A 13 4.68 -7.58 8.24
C SER A 13 3.90 -8.60 7.40
N SER A 14 2.71 -8.96 7.90
CA SER A 14 1.72 -9.82 7.25
C SER A 14 0.47 -9.04 6.85
N ILE A 15 -0.41 -9.67 6.05
CA ILE A 15 -1.67 -9.05 5.64
C ILE A 15 -2.53 -8.70 6.86
N GLU A 16 -2.57 -9.60 7.85
CA GLU A 16 -3.32 -9.43 9.10
C GLU A 16 -2.83 -8.22 9.89
N GLU A 17 -1.51 -8.06 10.01
CA GLU A 17 -0.92 -6.91 10.70
C GLU A 17 -1.27 -5.57 10.02
N GLU A 18 -1.32 -5.53 8.69
CA GLU A 18 -1.69 -4.29 7.97
C GLU A 18 -3.17 -3.94 8.14
N VAL A 19 -4.06 -4.94 8.15
CA VAL A 19 -5.48 -4.73 8.45
C VAL A 19 -5.68 -4.26 9.90
N ASP A 20 -4.93 -4.83 10.85
CA ASP A 20 -4.98 -4.41 12.25
C ASP A 20 -4.46 -2.98 12.43
N LYS A 21 -3.35 -2.60 11.77
CA LYS A 21 -2.83 -1.22 11.79
C LYS A 21 -3.85 -0.21 11.23
N MET A 22 -4.50 -0.54 10.11
CA MET A 22 -5.56 0.30 9.54
C MET A 22 -6.73 0.48 10.52
N THR A 23 -7.20 -0.62 11.10
CA THR A 23 -8.30 -0.61 12.08
C THR A 23 -7.92 0.20 13.32
N TRP A 24 -6.68 0.07 13.78
CA TRP A 24 -6.17 0.82 14.91
C TRP A 24 -6.08 2.32 14.61
N ALA A 25 -5.51 2.70 13.46
CA ALA A 25 -5.38 4.08 13.05
C ALA A 25 -6.73 4.78 12.93
N THR A 26 -7.71 4.13 12.28
CA THR A 26 -9.07 4.66 12.14
C THR A 26 -9.78 4.79 13.49
N LYS A 27 -9.64 3.81 14.39
CA LYS A 27 -10.17 3.87 15.76
C LYS A 27 -9.66 5.09 16.53
N TRP A 28 -8.40 5.50 16.32
CA TRP A 28 -7.78 6.65 16.99
C TRP A 28 -7.91 7.97 16.22
N GLY A 29 -8.72 8.02 15.15
CA GLY A 29 -9.10 9.26 14.49
C GLY A 29 -8.33 9.59 13.21
N ALA A 30 -7.69 8.61 12.56
CA ALA A 30 -7.21 8.81 11.19
C ALA A 30 -8.40 9.01 10.24
N ASP A 31 -8.40 10.13 9.52
CA ASP A 31 -9.43 10.46 8.53
C ASP A 31 -9.17 9.80 7.17
N THR A 32 -7.91 9.46 6.89
CA THR A 32 -7.48 8.69 5.71
C THR A 32 -6.33 7.76 6.09
N VAL A 33 -6.14 6.70 5.30
CA VAL A 33 -4.99 5.79 5.45
C VAL A 33 -4.29 5.69 4.10
N MET A 34 -2.96 5.61 4.09
CA MET A 34 -2.19 5.28 2.89
C MET A 34 -1.48 3.94 3.07
N ASP A 35 -1.69 3.04 2.12
CA ASP A 35 -0.91 1.81 1.98
C ASP A 35 0.36 2.12 1.18
N LEU A 36 1.49 2.15 1.89
CA LEU A 36 2.82 2.38 1.35
C LEU A 36 3.63 1.08 1.29
N SER A 37 2.94 -0.07 1.18
CA SER A 37 3.59 -1.37 1.08
C SER A 37 4.63 -1.42 -0.04
N THR A 38 5.76 -2.07 0.24
CA THR A 38 6.85 -2.36 -0.69
C THR A 38 7.16 -3.86 -0.67
N GLY A 39 7.81 -4.38 -1.71
CA GLY A 39 8.13 -5.81 -1.80
C GLY A 39 6.95 -6.71 -2.21
N ARG A 40 6.89 -7.90 -1.61
CA ARG A 40 5.97 -8.97 -2.04
C ARG A 40 4.54 -8.72 -1.56
N ASN A 41 3.57 -9.19 -2.35
CA ASN A 41 2.14 -9.22 -2.02
C ASN A 41 1.47 -7.84 -1.83
N ILE A 42 1.99 -6.76 -2.44
CA ILE A 42 1.36 -5.42 -2.39
C ILE A 42 -0.11 -5.49 -2.83
N HIS A 43 -0.40 -6.19 -3.94
CA HIS A 43 -1.77 -6.28 -4.46
C HIS A 43 -2.71 -6.98 -3.48
N THR A 44 -2.32 -8.15 -2.95
CA THR A 44 -3.14 -8.90 -2.00
C THR A 44 -3.37 -8.13 -0.71
N THR A 45 -2.32 -7.54 -0.14
CA THR A 45 -2.41 -6.74 1.10
C THR A 45 -3.39 -5.58 0.92
N ARG A 46 -3.26 -4.86 -0.19
CA ARG A 46 -4.13 -3.72 -0.50
C ARG A 46 -5.59 -4.12 -0.70
N GLU A 47 -5.89 -5.25 -1.33
CA GLU A 47 -7.27 -5.74 -1.45
C GLU A 47 -7.90 -5.96 -0.07
N TRP A 48 -7.17 -6.56 0.88
CA TRP A 48 -7.66 -6.74 2.25
C TRP A 48 -7.90 -5.42 2.96
N VAL A 49 -6.96 -4.47 2.87
CA VAL A 49 -7.11 -3.12 3.45
C VAL A 49 -8.31 -2.40 2.83
N LEU A 50 -8.44 -2.38 1.50
CA LEU A 50 -9.55 -1.71 0.80
C LEU A 50 -10.93 -2.29 1.18
N ARG A 51 -11.04 -3.61 1.29
CA ARG A 51 -12.31 -4.28 1.62
C ARG A 51 -12.76 -4.05 3.06
N ASN A 52 -11.83 -3.74 3.96
CA ASN A 52 -12.10 -3.55 5.38
C ASN A 52 -12.04 -2.07 5.82
N SER A 53 -11.59 -1.15 4.96
CA SER A 53 -11.41 0.25 5.33
C SER A 53 -12.75 1.02 5.37
N PRO A 54 -13.07 1.69 6.49
CA PRO A 54 -14.18 2.63 6.55
C PRO A 54 -13.80 4.05 6.06
N VAL A 55 -12.53 4.29 5.72
CA VAL A 55 -11.99 5.60 5.32
C VAL A 55 -11.31 5.54 3.95
N PRO A 56 -11.10 6.68 3.25
CA PRO A 56 -10.35 6.70 2.00
C PRO A 56 -8.95 6.10 2.14
N ILE A 57 -8.59 5.26 1.16
CA ILE A 57 -7.26 4.65 1.04
C ILE A 57 -6.48 5.31 -0.09
N GLY A 58 -5.29 5.81 0.22
CA GLY A 58 -4.32 6.29 -0.77
C GLY A 58 -3.19 5.28 -1.01
N THR A 59 -2.51 5.40 -2.14
CA THR A 59 -1.32 4.62 -2.49
C THR A 59 -0.32 5.49 -3.23
N VAL A 60 0.90 4.98 -3.41
CA VAL A 60 1.89 5.54 -4.34
C VAL A 60 2.11 4.51 -5.46
N PRO A 61 1.44 4.63 -6.62
CA PRO A 61 1.52 3.63 -7.70
C PRO A 61 2.95 3.34 -8.16
N LEU A 62 3.85 4.32 -8.01
CA LEU A 62 5.25 4.16 -8.38
C LEU A 62 5.97 3.06 -7.59
N TYR A 63 5.60 2.81 -6.33
CA TYR A 63 6.24 1.75 -5.53
C TYR A 63 5.92 0.37 -6.11
N GLN A 64 4.67 0.13 -6.48
CA GLN A 64 4.28 -1.11 -7.15
C GLN A 64 4.87 -1.20 -8.57
N ALA A 65 4.94 -0.09 -9.31
CA ALA A 65 5.57 -0.07 -10.64
C ALA A 65 7.06 -0.43 -10.56
N LEU A 66 7.76 0.04 -9.52
CA LEU A 66 9.17 -0.28 -9.28
C LEU A 66 9.37 -1.76 -8.92
N GLU A 67 8.45 -2.37 -8.18
CA GLU A 67 8.46 -3.81 -7.92
C GLU A 67 8.25 -4.64 -9.19
N LYS A 68 7.45 -4.16 -10.15
CA LYS A 68 7.26 -4.85 -11.45
C LYS A 68 8.53 -4.91 -12.30
N VAL A 69 9.55 -4.11 -11.98
CA VAL A 69 10.87 -4.09 -12.65
C VAL A 69 12.00 -4.55 -11.72
N ASP A 70 11.66 -5.31 -10.67
CA ASP A 70 12.62 -5.86 -9.71
C ASP A 70 13.53 -4.78 -9.07
N GLY A 71 13.00 -3.58 -8.85
CA GLY A 71 13.75 -2.47 -8.25
C GLY A 71 14.64 -1.66 -9.20
N ARG A 72 14.68 -2.00 -10.50
CA ARG A 72 15.52 -1.32 -11.50
C ARG A 72 14.81 -0.08 -12.04
N ALA A 73 15.10 1.07 -11.44
CA ALA A 73 14.44 2.33 -11.78
C ALA A 73 14.62 2.74 -13.27
N GLU A 74 15.73 2.35 -13.89
CA GLU A 74 16.03 2.58 -15.30
C GLU A 74 15.14 1.79 -16.27
N GLU A 75 14.47 0.73 -15.79
CA GLU A 75 13.54 -0.07 -16.59
C GLU A 75 12.09 0.42 -16.48
N LEU A 76 11.83 1.46 -15.68
CA LEU A 76 10.50 2.06 -15.60
C LEU A 76 10.12 2.72 -16.93
N THR A 77 8.94 2.34 -17.42
CA THR A 77 8.33 2.91 -18.62
C THR A 77 6.93 3.42 -18.31
N TRP A 78 6.38 4.23 -19.21
CA TRP A 78 4.98 4.66 -19.12
C TRP A 78 4.03 3.46 -19.13
N GLU A 79 4.32 2.44 -19.92
CA GLU A 79 3.52 1.22 -20.04
C GLU A 79 3.41 0.49 -18.69
N ILE A 80 4.52 0.38 -17.95
CA ILE A 80 4.56 -0.26 -16.62
C ILE A 80 3.80 0.58 -15.59
N TYR A 81 3.95 1.90 -15.63
CA TYR A 81 3.20 2.79 -14.74
C TYR A 81 1.70 2.73 -15.04
N LYS A 82 1.31 2.77 -16.32
CA LYS A 82 -0.08 2.69 -16.78
C LYS A 82 -0.75 1.38 -16.36
N ASP A 83 -0.04 0.25 -16.42
CA ASP A 83 -0.54 -1.05 -15.94
C ASP A 83 -0.70 -1.10 -14.40
N THR A 84 -0.16 -0.11 -13.68
CA THR A 84 -0.22 -0.04 -12.21
C THR A 84 -1.38 0.83 -11.70
N VAL A 85 -1.96 1.69 -12.55
CA VAL A 85 -3.06 2.61 -12.22
C VAL A 85 -4.39 2.15 -12.79
#